data_AF-A0A2U9NTC8-F1
#
_entry.id   AF-A0A2U9NTC8-F1
#
_cell.length_a   1.000
_cell.length_b   1.000
_cell.length_c   1.000
_cell.angle_alpha   90.00
_cell.angle_beta   90.00
_cell.angle_gamma   90.00
#
_symmetry.space_group_name_H-M   'P 1'
#
loop_
_entity.id
_entity.type
_entity.pdbx_description
1 polymer ?
#
loop_
_entity_poly.entity_id
_entity_poly.type
_entity_poly.pdbx_seq_one_letter_code
_entity_poly.pdbx_strand_id
1 'polypeptide(L)' 'MQFLLTIFPYANKEIVFVTLVCLFMTLFGLSLGFILLKVQGE' A
#
# COMPACT_ATOMS: atom_id res chain seq x y z
N MET A 1 -0.19 -4.22 14.15
CA MET A 1 -0.94 -5.48 13.95
C MET A 1 -2.13 -5.67 14.88
N GLN A 2 -2.06 -5.32 16.17
CA GLN A 2 -3.22 -5.46 17.07
C GLN A 2 -4.46 -4.70 16.58
N PHE A 3 -4.31 -3.46 16.09
CA PHE A 3 -5.44 -2.68 15.57
C PHE A 3 -6.09 -3.30 14.31
N LEU A 4 -5.29 -3.83 13.38
CA LEU A 4 -5.82 -4.50 12.19
C LEU A 4 -6.48 -5.84 12.53
N LEU A 5 -5.97 -6.57 13.52
CA LEU A 5 -6.62 -7.79 14.03
C LEU A 5 -7.90 -7.49 14.80
N THR A 6 -8.05 -6.30 15.39
CA THR A 6 -9.34 -5.89 16.00
C THR A 6 -10.42 -5.67 14.93
N ILE A 7 -10.05 -5.12 13.77
CA ILE A 7 -10.97 -4.91 12.63
C ILE A 7 -11.20 -6.23 11.86
N PHE A 8 -10.15 -7.05 11.74
CA PHE A 8 -10.16 -8.34 11.05
C PHE A 8 -9.72 -9.47 12.01
N PRO A 9 -10.59 -9.92 12.92
CA PRO A 9 -10.24 -10.88 13.98
C PRO A 9 -9.84 -12.26 13.47
N TYR A 10 -10.27 -12.63 12.26
CA TYR A 10 -9.97 -13.92 11.64
C TYR A 10 -8.86 -13.86 10.58
N ALA A 11 -8.29 -12.67 10.31
CA ALA A 11 -7.31 -12.54 9.25
C ALA A 11 -5.91 -13.00 9.71
N ASN A 12 -5.24 -13.80 8.86
CA ASN A 12 -3.86 -14.19 9.11
C ASN A 12 -2.96 -12.96 9.09
N LYS A 13 -2.03 -12.88 10.04
CA LYS A 13 -1.13 -11.73 10.21
C LYS A 13 -0.27 -11.49 8.97
N GLU A 14 0.17 -12.56 8.31
CA GLU A 14 1.02 -12.47 7.12
C GLU A 14 0.26 -11.93 5.92
N ILE A 15 -1.01 -12.34 5.74
CA ILE A 15 -1.88 -11.85 4.65
C ILE A 15 -2.10 -10.35 4.81
N VAL A 16 -2.42 -9.91 6.02
CA VAL A 16 -2.62 -8.49 6.32
C VAL A 16 -1.35 -7.67 6.05
N PHE A 17 -0.18 -8.21 6.40
CA PHE A 17 1.09 -7.57 6.11
C PHE A 17 1.37 -7.47 4.62
N VAL A 18 1.20 -8.57 3.88
CA VAL A 18 1.36 -8.60 2.41
C VAL A 18 0.42 -7.61 1.73
N THR A 19 -0.85 -7.55 2.15
CA THR A 19 -1.82 -6.61 1.59
C THR A 19 -1.39 -5.16 1.82
N LEU A 20 -0.91 -4.82 3.01
CA LEU A 20 -0.39 -3.49 3.29
C LEU A 20 0.81 -3.16 2.40
N VAL A 21 1.79 -4.06 2.30
CA VAL A 21 2.97 -3.84 1.46
C VAL A 21 2.59 -3.65 -0.01
N CYS A 22 1.72 -4.50 -0.54
CA CYS A 22 1.28 -4.43 -1.94
C CYS A 22 0.51 -3.11 -2.22
N LEU A 23 -0.34 -2.69 -1.29
CA LEU A 23 -1.03 -1.40 -1.35
C LEU A 23 -0.05 -0.24 -1.36
N PHE A 24 0.93 -0.22 -0.45
CA PHE A 24 1.96 0.82 -0.41
C PHE A 24 2.83 0.83 -1.67
N MET A 25 3.23 -0.32 -2.20
CA MET A 25 3.98 -0.40 -3.45
C MET A 25 3.19 0.15 -4.63
N THR A 26 1.89 -0.13 -4.68
CA THR A 26 1.00 0.37 -5.75
C THR A 26 0.85 1.89 -5.67
N LEU A 27 0.53 2.43 -4.48
CA LEU A 27 0.39 3.87 -4.28
C LEU A 27 1.71 4.61 -4.50
N PHE A 28 2.83 4.01 -4.11
CA PHE A 28 4.16 4.56 -4.36
C PHE A 28 4.48 4.60 -5.84
N GLY A 29 4.23 3.52 -6.59
CA GLY A 29 4.42 3.49 -8.04
C GLY A 29 3.54 4.53 -8.76
N LEU A 30 2.27 4.67 -8.35
CA LEU A 30 1.37 5.68 -8.87
C LEU A 30 1.86 7.10 -8.57
N SER A 31 2.29 7.35 -7.33
CA SER A 31 2.83 8.65 -6.91
C SER A 31 4.09 9.01 -7.68
N LEU A 32 5.03 8.07 -7.84
CA LEU A 32 6.23 8.25 -8.66
C LEU A 32 5.86 8.52 -10.12
N GLY A 33 4.90 7.78 -10.67
CA GLY A 33 4.38 8.01 -12.02
C GLY A 33 3.96 9.46 -12.21
N PHE A 34 3.08 9.98 -11.35
CA PHE A 34 2.64 11.38 -11.42
C PHE A 34 3.78 12.40 -11.26
N ILE A 35 4.74 12.13 -10.36
CA ILE A 35 5.91 13.00 -10.19
C ILE A 35 6.76 13.01 -11.46
N LEU A 36 6.96 11.85 -12.10
CA LEU A 36 7.73 11.74 -13.33
C LEU A 36 7.03 12.44 -14.50
N LEU A 37 5.70 12.39 -14.60
CA LEU A 37 4.96 13.17 -15.60
C LEU A 37 5.16 14.68 -15.37
N LYS A 38 5.08 15.13 -14.11
CA LYS A 38 5.35 16.53 -13.73
C LYS A 38 6.77 16.99 -14.06
N VAL A 39 7.77 16.13 -13.90
CA VAL A 39 9.17 16.46 -14.24
C VAL A 39 9.41 16.45 -15.75
N GLN A 40 8.67 15.61 -16.50
CA GLN A 40 8.73 15.55 -17.96
C GLN A 40 8.02 16.72 -18.65
N GLY A 41 7.30 17.56 -17.90
CA GLY A 41 6.65 18.75 -18.44
C GLY A 41 5.24 18.50 -18.99
N GLU A 42 4.62 17.38 -18.64
CA GLU A 42 3.16 17.20 -18.72
C GLU A 42 2.42 17.91 -17.57
#